data_AF-A0A9Q3ET60-F1
#
_entry.id   AF-A0A9Q3ET60-F1
#
_cell.length_a   1.000
_cell.length_b   1.000
_cell.length_c   1.000
_cell.angle_alpha   90.00
_cell.angle_beta   90.00
_cell.angle_gamma   90.00
#
_symmetry.space_group_name_H-M   'P 1'
#
loop_
_entity.id
_entity.type
_entity.pdbx_description
1 polymer ?
#
loop_
_entity_poly.entity_id
_entity_poly.type
_entity_poly.pdbx_seq_one_letter_code
_entity_poly.pdbx_strand_id
1 'polypeptide(L)'
;MKMKDSEARYEANQTKYLCLFWDLEKLNYYLEGSVFEVYTDCTALESSLNMKTTNRHMLRWQIAIQEYKGNMNIIYKEGKSYTDADGH
;
A
#
# COMPACT_ATOMS: atom_id res chain seq x y z
N MET A 1 -28.74 0.05 9.99
CA MET A 1 -27.57 0.78 10.50
C MET A 1 -26.44 0.60 9.50
N LYS A 2 -26.29 1.52 8.54
CA LYS A 2 -25.42 1.37 7.36
C LYS A 2 -24.28 2.39 7.47
N MET A 3 -23.37 2.10 8.39
CA MET A 3 -22.02 2.66 8.41
C MET A 3 -21.09 1.52 7.97
N LYS A 4 -19.83 1.79 7.65
CA LYS A 4 -18.71 0.81 7.68
C LYS A 4 -18.12 0.26 6.38
N ASP A 5 -18.71 0.31 5.19
CA ASP A 5 -17.94 -0.17 4.01
C ASP A 5 -16.86 0.82 3.59
N SER A 6 -17.23 2.10 3.48
CA SER A 6 -16.26 3.15 3.10
C SER A 6 -15.25 3.43 4.21
N GLU A 7 -15.67 3.37 5.47
CA GLU A 7 -14.80 3.62 6.63
C GLU A 7 -13.85 2.44 6.86
N ALA A 8 -14.33 1.18 6.77
CA ALA A 8 -13.46 0.02 6.90
C ALA A 8 -12.47 -0.09 5.73
N ARG A 9 -12.88 0.26 4.51
CA ARG A 9 -11.95 0.34 3.36
C ARG A 9 -10.92 1.45 3.56
N TYR A 10 -11.33 2.58 4.13
CA TYR A 10 -10.42 3.67 4.44
C TYR A 10 -9.39 3.24 5.49
N GLU A 11 -9.83 2.61 6.59
CA GLU A 11 -8.93 2.06 7.62
C GLU A 11 -8.00 0.98 7.05
N ALA A 12 -8.54 0.05 6.24
CA ALA A 12 -7.74 -0.96 5.57
C ALA A 12 -6.67 -0.35 4.66
N ASN A 13 -6.99 0.73 3.94
CA ASN A 13 -6.01 1.45 3.13
C ASN A 13 -4.90 2.08 3.99
N GLN A 14 -5.23 2.67 5.16
CA GLN A 14 -4.24 3.23 6.08
C GLN A 14 -3.28 2.15 6.58
N THR A 15 -3.80 0.99 6.96
CA THR A 15 -2.98 -0.13 7.44
C THR A 15 -2.06 -0.66 6.35
N LYS A 16 -2.55 -0.81 5.11
CA LYS A 16 -1.73 -1.25 3.98
C LYS A 16 -0.61 -0.26 3.66
N TYR A 17 -0.89 1.03 3.75
CA TYR A 17 0.11 2.10 3.61
C TYR A 17 1.19 2.04 4.68
N LEU A 18 0.77 1.91 5.93
CA LEU A 18 1.69 1.82 7.06
C LEU A 18 2.58 0.58 6.94
N CYS A 19 2.02 -0.55 6.51
CA CYS A 19 2.78 -1.77 6.28
C CYS A 19 3.84 -1.57 5.20
N LEU A 20 3.46 -1.02 4.04
CA LEU A 20 4.42 -0.72 2.97
C LEU A 20 5.53 0.22 3.47
N PHE A 21 5.16 1.29 4.17
CA PHE A 21 6.12 2.24 4.70
C PHE A 21 7.13 1.56 5.64
N TRP A 22 6.67 0.71 6.56
CA TRP A 22 7.54 -0.02 7.47
C TRP A 22 8.43 -1.04 6.77
N ASP A 23 7.93 -1.73 5.75
CA ASP A 23 8.72 -2.68 4.98
C ASP A 23 9.84 -1.96 4.21
N LEU A 24 9.53 -0.81 3.61
CA LEU A 24 10.53 0.04 2.95
C LEU A 24 11.53 0.62 3.95
N GLU A 25 11.09 1.11 5.11
CA GLU A 25 11.98 1.67 6.14
C GLU A 25 12.99 0.61 6.64
N LYS A 26 12.52 -0.62 6.89
CA LYS A 26 13.38 -1.74 7.31
C LYS A 26 14.37 -2.15 6.24
N LEU A 27 13.96 -2.11 4.97
CA LEU A 27 14.77 -2.53 3.84
C LEU A 27 15.57 -1.38 3.22
N ASN A 28 15.46 -0.15 3.73
CA ASN A 28 16.05 1.05 3.14
C ASN A 28 17.52 0.87 2.77
N TYR A 29 18.32 0.31 3.68
CA TYR A 29 19.76 0.04 3.45
C TYR A 29 20.06 -0.85 2.24
N TYR A 30 19.13 -1.70 1.83
CA TYR A 30 19.25 -2.58 0.66
C TYR A 30 18.61 -1.98 -0.60
N LEU A 31 17.59 -1.15 -0.41
CA LEU A 31 16.82 -0.55 -1.49
C LEU A 31 17.48 0.73 -2.04
N GLU A 32 18.27 1.42 -1.22
CA GLU A 32 18.99 2.63 -1.63
C GLU A 32 19.89 2.34 -2.84
N GLY A 33 19.63 3.00 -3.97
CA GLY A 33 20.36 2.82 -5.22
C GLY A 33 20.00 1.58 -6.05
N SER A 34 19.10 0.71 -5.56
CA SER A 34 18.63 -0.48 -6.27
C SER A 34 17.28 -0.25 -6.94
N VAL A 35 17.01 -0.97 -8.04
CA VAL A 35 15.67 -1.03 -8.65
C VAL A 35 14.96 -2.27 -8.13
N PHE A 36 13.73 -2.12 -7.66
CA PHE A 36 12.98 -3.20 -7.02
C PHE A 36 11.47 -3.14 -7.33
N GLU A 37 10.81 -4.26 -7.08
CA GLU A 37 9.38 -4.44 -7.34
C GLU A 37 8.63 -4.66 -6.03
N VAL A 38 7.54 -3.94 -5.84
CA VAL A 38 6.63 -4.09 -4.70
C VAL A 38 5.36 -4.75 -5.20
N TYR A 39 5.12 -5.98 -4.76
CA TYR A 39 3.89 -6.71 -5.07
C TYR A 39 2.84 -6.41 -4.01
N THR A 40 1.70 -5.86 -4.41
CA THR A 40 0.58 -5.53 -3.51
C THR A 40 -0.73 -6.13 -4.01
N ASP A 41 -1.56 -6.59 -3.09
CA ASP A 41 -2.92 -7.08 -3.35
C ASP A 41 -3.95 -5.93 -3.44
N CYS A 42 -3.49 -4.67 -3.43
CA CYS A 42 -4.33 -3.49 -3.34
C CYS A 42 -4.08 -2.52 -4.50
N THR A 43 -4.99 -2.50 -5.47
CA THR A 43 -4.97 -1.52 -6.57
C THR A 43 -5.09 -0.09 -6.05
N ALA A 44 -5.80 0.13 -4.94
CA ALA A 44 -5.96 1.45 -4.36
C ALA A 44 -4.64 2.04 -3.84
N LEU A 45 -3.62 1.23 -3.54
CA LEU A 45 -2.33 1.70 -3.05
C LEU A 45 -1.58 2.50 -4.12
N GLU A 46 -1.54 2.00 -5.35
CA GLU A 46 -0.89 2.64 -6.50
C GLU A 46 -1.53 4.01 -6.77
N SER A 47 -2.85 4.04 -6.88
CA SER A 47 -3.58 5.28 -7.15
C SER A 47 -3.48 6.27 -5.98
N SER A 48 -3.55 5.78 -4.74
CA SER A 48 -3.45 6.63 -3.55
C SER A 48 -2.07 7.29 -3.43
N LEU A 49 -0.99 6.67 -3.92
CA LEU A 49 0.37 7.23 -3.83
C LEU A 49 0.53 8.48 -4.70
N ASN A 50 -0.35 8.63 -5.69
CA ASN A 50 -0.44 9.80 -6.55
C ASN A 50 -1.50 10.81 -6.09
N MET A 51 -2.38 10.44 -5.16
CA MET A 51 -3.42 11.32 -4.63
C MET A 51 -2.91 12.19 -3.49
N LYS A 52 -3.43 13.42 -3.39
CA LYS A 52 -3.18 14.29 -2.24
C LYS A 52 -3.98 13.80 -1.04
N THR A 53 -3.29 13.48 0.04
CA THR A 53 -3.92 13.12 1.32
C THR A 53 -4.07 14.33 2.23
N THR A 54 -5.21 14.45 2.90
CA THR A 54 -5.45 15.44 3.96
C THR A 54 -4.96 14.94 5.34
N ASN A 55 -4.60 13.67 5.45
CA ASN A 55 -4.09 13.07 6.68
C ASN A 55 -2.57 13.29 6.80
N ARG A 56 -2.14 13.97 7.86
CA ARG A 56 -0.73 14.30 8.10
C ARG A 56 0.18 13.08 8.25
N HIS A 57 -0.31 11.97 8.81
CA HIS A 57 0.48 10.74 8.95
C HIS A 57 0.74 10.09 7.59
N MET A 58 -0.32 9.98 6.78
CA MET A 58 -0.21 9.48 5.40
C MET A 58 0.69 10.36 4.55
N LEU A 59 0.63 11.69 4.71
CA LEU A 59 1.48 12.61 3.97
C LEU A 59 2.96 12.33 4.25
N ARG A 60 3.31 12.09 5.51
CA ARG A 60 4.70 11.76 5.91
C ARG A 60 5.15 10.44 5.29
N TRP A 61 4.32 9.40 5.34
CA TRP A 61 4.64 8.11 4.71
C TRP A 61 4.75 8.25 3.19
N GLN A 62 3.84 8.99 2.57
CA GLN A 62 3.85 9.24 1.13
C GLN A 62 5.13 9.94 0.69
N ILE A 63 5.61 10.94 1.44
CA ILE A 63 6.89 11.61 1.16
C ILE A 63 8.05 10.61 1.19
N ALA A 64 8.13 9.77 2.22
CA ALA A 64 9.19 8.75 2.31
C ALA A 64 9.10 7.72 1.16
N ILE A 65 7.90 7.27 0.81
CA ILE A 65 7.70 6.33 -0.31
C ILE A 65 8.07 6.98 -1.65
N GLN A 66 7.86 8.30 -1.81
CA GLN A 66 8.21 9.03 -3.04
C GLN A 66 9.71 9.04 -3.32
N GLU A 67 10.57 8.93 -2.31
CA GLU A 67 12.03 8.84 -2.49
C GLU A 67 12.40 7.59 -3.30
N TYR A 68 11.66 6.49 -3.12
CA TYR A 68 11.87 5.24 -3.87
C TYR A 68 11.14 5.21 -5.21
N LYS A 69 10.19 6.13 -5.47
CA LYS A 69 9.31 6.04 -6.66
C LYS A 69 10.07 6.02 -8.00
N GLY A 70 11.27 6.62 -8.06
CA GLY A 70 12.11 6.56 -9.25
C GLY A 70 12.66 5.16 -9.57
N ASN A 71 12.82 4.32 -8.54
CA ASN A 71 13.45 3.00 -8.62
C ASN A 71 12.52 1.85 -8.18
N MET A 72 11.31 2.17 -7.75
CA MET A 72 10.32 1.23 -7.23
C MET A 72 9.18 1.05 -8.23
N ASN A 73 8.96 -0.19 -8.66
CA ASN A 73 7.81 -0.55 -9.49
C ASN A 73 6.73 -1.24 -8.64
N ILE A 74 5.54 -0.63 -8.54
CA ILE A 74 4.42 -1.23 -7.80
C ILE A 74 3.62 -2.10 -8.75
N ILE A 75 3.59 -3.40 -8.47
CA ILE A 75 2.87 -4.39 -9.25
C ILE A 75 1.67 -4.84 -8.43
N TYR A 76 0.48 -4.55 -8.94
CA TYR A 76 -0.72 -5.16 -8.40
C TYR A 76 -0.71 -6.65 -8.72
N LYS A 77 -0.79 -7.48 -7.69
CA LYS A 77 -0.99 -8.91 -7.82
C LYS A 77 -2.24 -9.26 -7.04
N GLU A 78 -3.28 -9.63 -7.77
CA GLU A 78 -4.51 -10.17 -7.20
C GLU A 78 -4.15 -11.23 -6.14
N GLY A 79 -4.53 -10.95 -4.90
CA GLY A 79 -4.39 -11.95 -3.84
C GLY A 79 -5.15 -13.18 -4.29
N LYS A 80 -4.55 -14.38 -4.18
CA LYS A 80 -5.24 -15.64 -4.47
C LYS A 80 -6.60 -15.57 -3.80
N SER A 81 -7.66 -15.45 -4.61
CA SER A 81 -9.01 -15.64 -4.15
C SER A 81 -9.02 -16.98 -3.46
N TYR A 82 -9.25 -17.00 -2.14
CA TYR A 82 -9.65 -18.24 -1.48
C TYR A 82 -11.06 -18.53 -1.98
N THR A 83 -11.17 -19.06 -3.20
CA THR A 83 -12.42 -19.50 -3.82
C THR A 83 -12.89 -20.86 -3.27
N ASP A 84 -12.26 -21.35 -2.20
CA ASP A 84 -12.61 -22.60 -1.50
C ASP A 84 -13.38 -22.36 -0.19
N ALA A 85 -14.11 -21.25 -0.09
CA ALA A 85 -15.03 -21.00 1.03
C ALA A 85 -16.52 -21.11 0.64
N ASP A 86 -16.83 -21.72 -0.50
CA ASP A 86 -18.19 -22.13 -0.88
C ASP A 86 -18.25 -23.67 -0.92
N GLY A 87 -18.26 -24.28 0.27
CA GLY A 87 -18.26 -25.73 0.45
C GLY A 87 -19.23 -26.19 1.53
N HIS A 88 -20.53 -26.14 1.18
CA HIS A 88 -21.69 -26.88 1.75
C HIS A 88 -22.15 -26.59 3.19
#